data_AF-A0A9E3HUF4-F1
#
_entry.id   AF-A0A9E3HUF4-F1
#
_cell.length_a   1.000
_cell.length_b   1.000
_cell.length_c   1.000
_cell.angle_alpha   90.00
_cell.angle_beta   90.00
_cell.angle_gamma   90.00
#
_symmetry.space_group_name_H-M   'P 1'
#
loop_
_entity.id
_entity.type
_entity.pdbx_description
1 polymer ?
#
loop_
_entity_poly.entity_id
_entity_poly.type
_entity_poly.pdbx_seq_one_letter_code
_entity_poly.pdbx_strand_id
1 'polypeptide(L)'
;MKPALFASFKVRMMAFMMGSILPDCEEASRRVSAAMDARLSLSQRAGVRLHLMVCKFCSRYEKQLHLIRNAVRSDSAELEDSSVHLLPETRQRIQSAIRSSSDQD
;
A
#
# COMPACT_ATOMS: atom_id res chain seq x y z
N MET A 1 -31.79 -17.02 24.23
CA MET A 1 -31.37 -15.66 24.62
C MET A 1 -30.74 -14.95 23.42
N LYS A 2 -31.00 -13.64 23.28
CA LYS A 2 -31.02 -12.82 22.04
C LYS A 2 -29.73 -12.82 21.18
N PRO A 3 -29.74 -13.34 19.93
CA PRO A 3 -28.60 -13.27 19.00
C PRO A 3 -28.50 -11.92 18.26
N ALA A 4 -29.40 -10.96 18.52
CA ALA A 4 -29.53 -9.72 17.75
C ALA A 4 -28.65 -8.55 18.26
N LEU A 5 -28.01 -8.65 19.43
CA LEU A 5 -27.26 -7.52 20.02
C LEU A 5 -25.83 -7.35 19.47
N PHE A 6 -25.21 -8.42 18.98
CA PHE A 6 -23.87 -8.35 18.34
C PHE A 6 -23.91 -7.79 16.91
N ALA A 7 -25.07 -7.85 16.24
CA ALA A 7 -25.27 -7.29 14.91
C ALA A 7 -25.38 -5.76 14.94
N SER A 8 -25.98 -5.19 15.99
CA SER A 8 -26.25 -3.75 16.08
C SER A 8 -25.05 -2.89 16.49
N PHE A 9 -24.07 -3.45 17.22
CA PHE A 9 -22.82 -2.74 17.53
C PHE A 9 -21.96 -2.54 16.28
N LYS A 10 -21.86 -3.57 15.44
CA LYS A 10 -21.14 -3.52 14.16
C LYS A 10 -21.65 -2.43 13.21
N VAL A 11 -22.97 -2.23 13.15
CA VAL A 11 -23.62 -1.24 12.27
C VAL A 11 -23.52 0.19 12.83
N ARG A 12 -23.70 0.37 14.15
CA ARG A 12 -23.55 1.71 14.79
C ARG A 12 -22.11 2.22 14.80
N MET A 13 -21.13 1.31 14.90
CA MET A 13 -19.71 1.66 14.79
C MET A 13 -19.32 2.00 13.34
N MET A 14 -19.86 1.29 12.35
CA MET A 14 -19.66 1.60 10.92
C MET A 14 -20.12 3.02 10.55
N ALA A 15 -21.24 3.49 11.09
CA ALA A 15 -21.76 4.84 10.82
C ALA A 15 -21.00 5.96 11.56
N PHE A 16 -20.52 5.72 12.80
CA PHE A 16 -19.75 6.71 13.56
C PHE A 16 -18.34 6.93 13.01
N MET A 17 -17.80 5.94 12.28
CA MET A 17 -16.42 5.90 11.79
C MET A 17 -16.27 6.38 10.34
N MET A 18 -17.29 7.05 9.78
CA MET A 18 -17.23 7.71 8.47
C MET A 18 -16.77 9.18 8.54
N GLY A 19 -16.40 9.70 9.73
CA GLY A 19 -16.31 11.14 9.96
C GLY A 19 -15.08 11.67 10.69
N SER A 20 -13.86 11.27 10.31
CA SER A 20 -12.58 12.03 10.53
C SER A 20 -11.45 11.34 11.32
N ILE A 21 -11.57 10.07 11.74
CA ILE A 21 -10.47 9.38 12.46
C ILE A 21 -10.05 8.05 11.81
N LEU A 22 -10.93 7.38 11.05
CA LEU A 22 -10.56 6.22 10.24
C LEU A 22 -10.82 6.46 8.76
N PRO A 23 -9.92 6.00 7.87
CA PRO A 23 -10.21 5.96 6.44
C PRO A 23 -11.38 5.02 6.17
N ASP A 24 -12.21 5.35 5.17
CA ASP A 24 -13.18 4.41 4.61
C ASP A 24 -12.46 3.26 3.86
N CYS A 25 -13.22 2.32 3.30
CA CYS A 25 -12.64 1.16 2.61
C CYS A 25 -11.86 1.55 1.34
N GLU A 26 -12.31 2.57 0.60
CA GLU A 26 -11.63 3.03 -0.61
C GLU A 26 -10.29 3.67 -0.25
N GLU A 27 -10.32 4.61 0.70
CA GLU A 27 -9.13 5.31 1.17
C GLU A 27 -8.14 4.34 1.86
N ALA A 28 -8.66 3.36 2.61
CA ALA A 28 -7.83 2.30 3.20
C ALA A 28 -7.15 1.46 2.12
N SER A 29 -7.88 1.02 1.08
CA SER A 29 -7.32 0.24 -0.03
C SER A 29 -6.26 1.02 -0.81
N ARG A 30 -6.50 2.32 -1.04
CA ARG A 30 -5.57 3.23 -1.72
C ARG A 30 -4.28 3.39 -0.91
N ARG A 31 -4.38 3.62 0.40
CA ARG A 31 -3.21 3.71 1.28
C ARG A 31 -2.45 2.40 1.40
N VAL A 32 -3.16 1.26 1.50
CA VAL A 32 -2.55 -0.07 1.50
C VAL A 32 -1.76 -0.32 0.22
N SER A 33 -2.29 0.07 -0.94
CA SER A 33 -1.56 0.03 -2.21
C SER A 33 -0.35 0.95 -2.21
N ALA A 34 -0.53 2.22 -1.83
CA ALA A 34 0.56 3.19 -1.77
C ALA A 34 1.69 2.77 -0.82
N ALA A 35 1.37 2.04 0.25
CA ALA A 35 2.34 1.47 1.17
C ALA A 35 3.25 0.39 0.54
N MET A 36 2.85 -0.19 -0.61
CA MET A 36 3.68 -1.15 -1.35
C MET A 36 4.79 -0.46 -2.14
N ASP A 37 4.56 0.79 -2.56
CA ASP A 37 5.48 1.57 -3.40
C ASP A 37 6.33 2.55 -2.57
N ALA A 38 5.73 3.18 -1.55
CA ALA A 38 6.37 4.21 -0.76
C ALA A 38 6.06 4.09 0.75
N ARG A 39 6.86 4.75 1.59
CA ARG A 39 6.61 4.80 3.03
C ARG A 39 5.46 5.79 3.31
N LEU A 40 4.36 5.29 3.87
CA LEU A 40 3.29 6.15 4.40
C LEU A 40 3.77 6.95 5.63
N SER A 41 3.13 8.09 5.87
CA SER A 41 3.31 8.83 7.13
C SER A 41 2.79 8.01 8.32
N LEU A 42 3.32 8.28 9.52
CA LEU A 42 2.98 7.52 10.74
C LEU A 42 1.47 7.57 11.05
N SER A 43 0.83 8.71 10.83
CA SER A 43 -0.62 8.90 11.03
C SER A 43 -1.45 8.10 10.04
N GLN A 44 -1.06 8.09 8.76
CA GLN A 44 -1.73 7.30 7.71
C GLN A 44 -1.64 5.81 8.00
N ARG A 45 -0.46 5.34 8.45
CA ARG A 45 -0.24 3.95 8.82
C ARG A 45 -1.08 3.52 10.03
N ALA A 46 -1.21 4.39 11.04
CA ALA A 46 -2.05 4.11 12.20
C ALA A 46 -3.53 3.97 11.82
N GLY A 47 -4.05 4.88 10.99
CA GLY A 47 -5.44 4.82 10.51
C GLY A 47 -5.75 3.55 9.70
N VAL A 48 -4.85 3.15 8.81
CA VAL A 48 -5.00 1.91 8.03
C VAL A 48 -4.97 0.68 8.93
N ARG A 49 -4.03 0.57 9.88
CA ARG A 49 -3.96 -0.55 10.81
C ARG A 49 -5.26 -0.72 11.61
N LEU A 50 -5.83 0.39 12.07
CA LEU A 50 -7.10 0.37 12.79
C LEU A 50 -8.24 -0.11 11.90
N HIS A 51 -8.29 0.34 10.64
CA HIS A 51 -9.28 -0.11 9.66
C HIS A 51 -9.16 -1.61 9.36
N LEU A 52 -7.95 -2.13 9.21
CA LEU A 52 -7.70 -3.55 8.93
C LEU A 52 -8.15 -4.47 10.07
N MET A 53 -8.13 -3.99 11.32
CA MET A 53 -8.65 -4.76 12.47
C MET A 53 -10.18 -4.91 12.46
N VAL A 54 -10.91 -3.93 11.91
CA VAL A 54 -12.38 -3.93 11.88
C VAL A 54 -12.96 -4.45 10.56
N CYS A 55 -12.23 -4.29 9.45
CA CYS A 55 -12.67 -4.68 8.11
C CYS A 55 -11.90 -5.90 7.59
N LYS A 56 -12.57 -7.06 7.60
CA LYS A 56 -12.02 -8.33 7.09
C LYS A 56 -11.67 -8.28 5.60
N PHE A 57 -12.39 -7.49 4.80
CA PHE A 57 -12.14 -7.37 3.36
C PHE A 57 -10.82 -6.63 3.08
N CYS A 58 -10.60 -5.49 3.74
CA CYS A 58 -9.34 -4.76 3.62
C CYS A 58 -8.15 -5.58 4.15
N SER A 59 -8.33 -6.33 5.24
CA SER A 59 -7.29 -7.27 5.73
C SER A 59 -6.96 -8.38 4.72
N ARG A 60 -7.96 -8.89 3.99
CA ARG A 60 -7.72 -9.88 2.92
C ARG A 60 -6.99 -9.25 1.73
N TYR A 61 -7.39 -8.05 1.33
CA TYR A 61 -6.76 -7.30 0.26
C TYR A 61 -5.26 -7.04 0.54
N GLU A 62 -4.92 -6.57 1.74
CA GLU A 62 -3.53 -6.37 2.15
C GLU A 62 -2.70 -7.67 2.02
N LYS A 63 -3.25 -8.80 2.48
CA LYS A 63 -2.60 -10.11 2.34
C LYS A 63 -2.39 -10.49 0.88
N GLN A 64 -3.38 -10.24 0.01
CA GLN A 64 -3.28 -10.52 -1.42
C GLN A 64 -2.16 -9.69 -2.07
N LEU A 65 -2.06 -8.40 -1.76
CA LEU A 65 -0.96 -7.56 -2.27
C LEU A 65 0.41 -8.08 -1.82
N HIS A 66 0.55 -8.46 -0.55
CA HIS A 66 1.80 -9.03 -0.05
C HIS A 66 2.16 -10.36 -0.73
N LEU A 67 1.17 -11.22 -1.01
CA LEU A 67 1.40 -12.46 -1.75
C LEU A 67 1.94 -12.18 -3.16
N ILE A 68 1.30 -11.26 -3.89
CA ILE A 68 1.75 -10.86 -5.23
C ILE A 68 3.17 -10.28 -5.16
N ARG A 69 3.42 -9.36 -4.21
CA ARG A 69 4.73 -8.72 -4.05
C ARG A 69 5.84 -9.72 -3.73
N ASN A 70 5.54 -10.71 -2.90
CA ASN A 70 6.50 -11.73 -2.52
C ASN A 70 6.77 -12.69 -3.68
N ALA A 71 5.74 -13.10 -4.44
CA ALA A 71 5.90 -13.95 -5.62
C ALA A 71 6.76 -13.27 -6.70
N VAL A 72 6.53 -11.98 -6.98
CA VAL A 72 7.36 -11.23 -7.94
C VAL A 72 8.81 -11.12 -7.45
N ARG A 73 9.03 -10.96 -6.14
CA ARG A 73 10.38 -10.85 -5.57
C ARG A 73 11.14 -12.17 -5.52
N SER A 74 10.46 -13.29 -5.26
CA SER A 74 11.10 -14.61 -5.29
C SER A 74 11.61 -14.94 -6.68
N ASP A 75 10.83 -14.63 -7.71
CA ASP A 75 11.22 -14.89 -9.10
C ASP A 75 12.35 -13.96 -9.55
N SER A 76 12.37 -12.70 -9.08
CA SER A 76 13.49 -11.80 -9.37
C SER A 76 14.80 -12.23 -8.71
N ALA A 77 14.76 -12.87 -7.53
CA ALA A 77 15.96 -13.34 -6.84
C ALA A 77 16.65 -14.48 -7.62
N GLU A 78 15.90 -15.26 -8.39
CA GLU A 78 16.45 -16.30 -9.28
C GLU A 78 17.06 -15.69 -10.56
N LEU A 79 16.65 -14.47 -10.92
CA LEU A 79 17.18 -13.70 -12.06
C LEU A 79 18.31 -12.73 -11.71
N GLU A 80 18.66 -12.55 -10.42
CA GLU A 80 19.75 -11.67 -9.99
C GLU A 80 21.16 -12.17 -10.39
N ASP A 81 21.29 -13.41 -10.90
CA ASP A 81 22.51 -13.91 -11.54
C ASP A 81 22.71 -13.35 -12.97
N SER A 82 21.62 -12.89 -13.60
CA SER A 82 21.71 -12.11 -14.84
C SER A 82 21.84 -10.64 -14.47
N SER A 83 23.07 -10.17 -14.34
CA SER A 83 23.39 -8.77 -14.07
C SER A 83 22.79 -7.84 -15.14
N VAL A 84 21.56 -7.36 -14.94
CA VAL A 84 20.89 -6.38 -15.80
C VAL A 84 21.56 -5.03 -15.56
N HIS A 85 22.70 -4.83 -16.21
CA HIS A 85 23.37 -3.55 -16.25
C HIS A 85 22.85 -2.74 -17.43
N LEU A 86 22.47 -1.48 -17.15
CA LEU A 86 22.30 -0.50 -18.21
C LEU A 86 23.61 -0.40 -19.00
N LEU A 87 23.52 -0.39 -20.33
CA LEU A 87 24.67 -0.04 -21.15
C LEU A 87 25.19 1.34 -20.72
N PRO A 88 26.51 1.55 -20.74
CA PRO A 88 27.13 2.79 -20.27
C PRO A 88 26.56 4.03 -20.97
N GLU A 89 26.24 3.92 -22.26
CA GLU A 89 25.60 4.99 -23.03
C GLU A 89 24.17 5.30 -22.54
N THR A 90 23.35 4.28 -22.27
CA THR A 90 22.00 4.44 -21.73
C THR A 90 22.03 5.11 -20.36
N ARG A 91 22.99 4.70 -19.51
CA ARG A 91 23.21 5.33 -18.20
C ARG A 91 23.59 6.80 -18.34
N GLN A 92 24.51 7.14 -19.26
CA GLN A 92 24.92 8.53 -19.50
C GLN A 92 23.75 9.40 -19.99
N ARG A 93 22.94 8.89 -20.93
CA ARG A 93 21.76 9.61 -21.43
C ARG A 93 20.75 9.94 -20.32
N ILE A 94 20.44 8.97 -19.46
CA ILE A 94 19.53 9.16 -18.33
C ILE A 94 20.11 10.20 -17.36
N GLN A 95 21.41 10.12 -17.06
CA GLN A 95 22.06 11.05 -16.13
C GLN A 95 22.08 12.49 -16.66
N SER A 96 22.36 12.68 -17.95
CA SER A 96 22.34 14.01 -18.58
C SER A 96 20.94 14.62 -18.57
N ALA A 97 19.91 13.83 -18.85
CA ALA A 97 18.52 14.29 -18.83
C ALA A 97 18.08 14.76 -17.43
N ILE A 98 18.41 13.99 -16.39
CA ILE A 98 18.09 14.36 -14.99
C ILE A 98 18.80 15.66 -14.60
N ARG A 99 20.08 15.82 -14.97
CA ARG A 99 20.85 17.05 -14.69
C ARG A 99 20.27 18.28 -15.38
N SER A 100 19.91 18.16 -16.66
CA SER A 100 19.30 19.28 -17.38
C SER A 100 17.93 19.69 -16.82
N SER A 101 17.17 18.74 -16.25
CA SER A 101 15.89 19.08 -15.61
C SER A 101 16.05 19.73 -14.24
N SER A 102 17.15 19.46 -13.53
CA SER A 102 17.42 20.07 -12.22
C SER A 102 18.01 21.49 -12.30
N ASP A 103 18.52 21.90 -13.47
CA ASP A 103 19.06 23.25 -13.70
C ASP A 103 17.99 24.26 -14.18
N GLN A 104 16.73 23.82 -14.38
CA GLN A 104 15.60 24.63 -14.84
C GLN A 104 14.65 25.10 -13.73
N ASP A 105 14.96 24.80 -12.47
CA ASP A 105 14.30 25.28 -11.25
C ASP A 105 15.19 26.30 -10.50
#